data_AF-A0A256L9D1-F1
#
_entry.id   AF-A0A256L9D1-F1
#
_cell.length_a   1.000
_cell.length_b   1.000
_cell.length_c   1.000
_cell.angle_alpha   90.00
_cell.angle_beta   90.00
_cell.angle_gamma   90.00
#
_symmetry.space_group_name_H-M   'P 1'
#
loop_
_entity.id
_entity.type
_entity.pdbx_description
1 polymer ?
#
loop_
_entity_poly.entity_id
_entity_poly.type
_entity_poly.pdbx_seq_one_letter_code
_entity_poly.pdbx_strand_id
1 'polypeptide(L)'
;MKSFDPNYIYRFSKKTIKLTFQQWEYQGFAFVEIGGNCAFVNMLSEFQDGDSLLSLLKQKTSKLDFDFEDLGQDEEGKSWFRAVLVSATGEKCETEDFLDSLPEMLVGIELVDIQTED
;
A
#
# COMPACT_ATOMS: atom_id res chain seq x y z
N MET A 1 0.04 21.24 -6.95
CA MET A 1 0.37 19.80 -7.07
C MET A 1 1.59 19.69 -7.99
N LYS A 2 2.65 18.98 -7.60
CA LYS A 2 3.80 18.76 -8.48
C LYS A 2 3.39 17.75 -9.56
N SER A 3 3.78 17.99 -10.81
CA SER A 3 3.58 17.04 -11.91
C SER A 3 4.78 16.10 -11.97
N PHE A 4 4.55 14.81 -11.87
CA PHE A 4 5.58 13.77 -12.03
C PHE A 4 5.37 13.04 -13.37
N ASP A 5 6.45 12.67 -14.04
CA ASP A 5 6.38 11.78 -15.20
C ASP A 5 6.30 10.32 -14.69
N PRO A 6 5.16 9.61 -14.87
CA PRO A 6 5.01 8.23 -14.41
C PRO A 6 5.95 7.25 -15.13
N ASN A 7 6.52 7.63 -16.28
CA ASN A 7 7.50 6.87 -17.03
C ASN A 7 8.95 7.21 -16.63
N TYR A 8 9.14 8.06 -15.61
CA TYR A 8 10.48 8.41 -15.15
C TYR A 8 11.17 7.19 -14.53
N ILE A 9 12.07 6.59 -15.33
CA ILE A 9 12.95 5.47 -14.97
C ILE A 9 14.43 5.85 -15.03
N TYR A 10 14.74 7.13 -15.29
CA TYR A 10 16.09 7.60 -15.57
C TYR A 10 16.99 7.46 -14.32
N ARG A 11 18.13 6.75 -14.49
CA ARG A 11 19.23 6.55 -13.51
C ARG A 11 18.91 5.81 -12.21
N PHE A 12 18.00 4.84 -12.22
CA PHE A 12 17.50 4.20 -10.99
C PHE A 12 16.85 5.25 -10.08
N SER A 13 15.60 5.00 -9.69
CA SER A 13 14.84 6.02 -8.97
C SER A 13 13.99 5.42 -7.89
N LYS A 14 14.07 6.05 -6.73
CA LYS A 14 13.26 5.76 -5.57
C LYS A 14 11.95 6.53 -5.69
N LYS A 15 10.84 5.81 -5.69
CA LYS A 15 9.48 6.34 -5.80
C LYS A 15 8.81 6.20 -4.46
N THR A 16 8.26 7.30 -3.95
CA THR A 16 7.37 7.25 -2.79
C THR A 16 5.94 7.23 -3.29
N ILE A 17 5.20 6.21 -2.90
CA ILE A 17 3.83 5.98 -3.32
C ILE A 17 2.95 6.01 -2.08
N LYS A 18 1.90 6.82 -2.12
CA LYS A 18 0.85 6.83 -1.11
C LYS A 18 -0.27 5.90 -1.57
N LEU A 19 -0.53 4.88 -0.77
CA LEU A 19 -1.64 3.95 -0.89
C LEU A 19 -2.74 4.40 0.07
N THR A 20 -3.98 4.43 -0.40
CA THR A 20 -5.17 4.77 0.40
C THR A 20 -6.07 3.55 0.50
N PHE A 21 -6.18 3.00 1.70
CA PHE A 21 -7.13 1.96 2.05
C PHE A 21 -8.40 2.58 2.63
N GLN A 22 -9.57 2.07 2.26
CA GLN A 22 -10.84 2.61 2.72
C GLN A 22 -11.90 1.52 2.91
N GLN A 23 -12.65 1.63 4.01
CA GLN A 23 -13.96 0.98 4.18
C GLN A 23 -14.96 2.03 4.68
N TRP A 24 -16.06 2.21 3.96
CA TRP A 24 -17.04 3.27 4.23
C TRP A 24 -16.36 4.65 4.39
N GLU A 25 -16.57 5.35 5.50
CA GLU A 25 -15.92 6.61 5.85
C GLU A 25 -14.51 6.49 6.50
N TYR A 26 -14.03 5.27 6.78
CA TYR A 26 -12.77 5.03 7.48
C TYR A 26 -11.63 4.85 6.48
N GLN A 27 -10.50 5.53 6.72
CA GLN A 27 -9.34 5.51 5.83
C GLN A 27 -8.06 5.15 6.58
N GLY A 28 -7.10 4.62 5.83
CA GLY A 28 -5.72 4.40 6.25
C GLY A 28 -4.77 4.66 5.09
N PHE A 29 -3.67 5.33 5.37
CA PHE A 29 -2.64 5.68 4.40
C PHE A 29 -1.36 4.92 4.67
N ALA A 30 -0.82 4.29 3.62
CA ALA A 30 0.52 3.71 3.63
C ALA A 30 1.42 4.47 2.66
N PHE A 31 2.60 4.87 3.11
CA PHE A 31 3.64 5.44 2.27
C PHE A 31 4.72 4.38 2.07
N VAL A 32 4.80 3.85 0.86
CA VAL A 32 5.76 2.80 0.49
C VAL A 32 6.83 3.40 -0.42
N GLU A 33 8.05 2.89 -0.30
CA GLU A 33 9.19 3.31 -1.11
C GLU A 33 9.61 2.18 -2.05
N ILE A 34 9.53 2.40 -3.36
CA ILE A 34 9.91 1.42 -4.36
C ILE A 34 11.08 1.98 -5.19
N GLY A 35 12.23 1.33 -5.09
CA GLY A 35 13.45 1.67 -5.82
C GLY A 35 13.58 0.97 -7.17
N GLY A 36 14.72 1.14 -7.81
CA GLY A 36 15.07 0.36 -9.00
C GLY A 36 14.73 1.00 -10.36
N ASN A 37 14.85 0.18 -11.40
CA ASN A 37 14.54 0.52 -12.79
C ASN A 37 13.10 0.09 -13.16
N CYS A 38 12.12 0.50 -12.37
CA CYS A 38 10.71 0.17 -12.61
C CYS A 38 9.90 1.46 -12.80
N ALA A 39 9.10 1.51 -13.88
CA ALA A 39 8.16 2.60 -14.14
C ALA A 39 6.96 2.45 -13.21
N PHE A 40 6.37 3.57 -12.77
CA PHE A 40 5.22 3.54 -11.87
C PHE A 40 4.03 2.77 -12.48
N VAL A 41 3.84 2.86 -13.80
CA VAL A 41 2.78 2.12 -14.51
C VAL A 41 2.93 0.60 -14.40
N ASN A 42 4.15 0.08 -14.37
CA ASN A 42 4.40 -1.37 -14.26
C ASN A 42 4.12 -1.88 -12.84
N MET A 43 4.16 -0.99 -11.83
CA MET A 43 3.84 -1.34 -10.44
C MET A 43 2.33 -1.48 -10.21
N LEU A 44 1.49 -0.93 -11.10
CA LEU A 44 0.03 -0.95 -10.91
C LEU A 44 -0.56 -2.37 -10.87
N SER A 45 0.08 -3.35 -11.50
CA SER A 45 -0.33 -4.75 -11.40
C SER A 45 0.05 -5.39 -10.07
N GLU A 46 1.14 -4.95 -9.43
CA GLU A 46 1.58 -5.48 -8.14
C GLU A 46 0.60 -5.10 -7.01
N PHE A 47 -0.08 -3.96 -7.14
CA PHE A 47 -1.09 -3.52 -6.17
C PHE A 47 -2.43 -4.27 -6.29
N GLN A 48 -2.62 -5.15 -7.28
CA GLN A 48 -3.84 -5.95 -7.43
C GLN A 48 -3.77 -7.30 -6.72
N ASP A 49 -2.60 -7.65 -6.19
CA ASP A 49 -2.31 -8.93 -5.55
C ASP A 49 -2.12 -8.75 -4.04
N GLY A 50 -2.82 -9.55 -3.24
CA GLY A 50 -2.82 -9.43 -1.78
C GLY A 50 -1.44 -9.70 -1.17
N ASP A 51 -0.73 -10.73 -1.64
CA ASP A 51 0.62 -11.08 -1.18
C ASP A 51 1.65 -9.99 -1.49
N SER A 52 1.57 -9.39 -2.68
CA SER A 52 2.42 -8.29 -3.11
C SER A 52 2.16 -7.03 -2.26
N LEU A 53 0.89 -6.69 -2.02
CA LEU A 53 0.53 -5.59 -1.12
C LEU A 53 1.02 -5.84 0.31
N LEU A 54 0.81 -7.03 0.85
CA LEU A 54 1.31 -7.41 2.18
C LEU A 54 2.82 -7.24 2.29
N SER A 55 3.53 -7.73 1.27
CA SER A 55 4.98 -7.64 1.20
C SER A 55 5.47 -6.18 1.19
N LEU A 56 4.76 -5.29 0.51
CA LEU A 56 5.03 -3.84 0.50
C LEU A 56 4.74 -3.20 1.86
N LEU A 57 3.60 -3.50 2.49
CA LEU A 57 3.23 -2.92 3.79
C LEU A 57 4.17 -3.35 4.92
N LYS A 58 4.74 -4.55 4.84
CA LYS A 58 5.70 -5.09 5.84
C LYS A 58 7.14 -4.59 5.64
N GLN A 59 7.44 -3.84 4.58
CA GLN A 59 8.78 -3.29 4.40
C GLN A 59 9.12 -2.31 5.53
N LYS A 60 10.37 -2.36 6.02
CA LYS A 60 10.83 -1.45 7.09
C LYS A 60 10.78 0.03 6.71
N THR A 61 10.83 0.33 5.42
CA THR A 61 10.74 1.67 4.85
C THR A 61 9.30 2.17 4.77
N SER A 62 8.32 1.27 4.82
CA SER A 62 6.91 1.60 4.75
C SER A 62 6.45 2.29 6.04
N LYS A 63 5.64 3.34 5.86
CA LYS A 63 5.05 4.11 6.96
C LYS A 63 3.54 4.07 6.84
N LEU A 64 2.88 3.46 7.81
CA LEU A 64 1.44 3.38 7.89
C LEU A 64 0.96 4.33 8.98
N ASP A 65 -0.18 4.98 8.77
CA ASP A 65 -0.86 5.78 9.80
C ASP A 65 -2.06 5.06 10.44
N PHE A 66 -2.24 3.79 10.09
CA PHE A 66 -3.27 2.90 10.58
C PHE A 66 -2.63 1.61 11.12
N ASP A 67 -3.32 0.94 12.04
CA ASP A 67 -2.82 -0.33 12.57
C ASP A 67 -3.08 -1.43 11.54
N PHE A 68 -2.05 -2.18 11.15
CA PHE A 68 -2.13 -3.28 10.21
C PHE A 68 -1.33 -4.47 10.73
N GLU A 69 -1.94 -5.65 10.69
CA GLU A 69 -1.38 -6.90 11.22
C GLU A 69 -1.58 -8.04 10.22
N ASP A 70 -0.51 -8.78 9.99
CA ASP A 70 -0.52 -10.05 9.25
C ASP A 70 -0.86 -11.17 10.23
N LEU A 71 -2.03 -11.79 10.06
CA LEU A 71 -2.51 -12.85 10.95
C LEU A 71 -1.99 -14.25 10.55
N GLY A 72 -1.29 -14.34 9.41
CA GLY A 72 -0.77 -15.60 8.89
C GLY A 72 -1.85 -16.47 8.24
N GLN A 73 -1.56 -17.77 8.13
CA GLN A 73 -2.45 -18.74 7.50
C GLN A 73 -3.26 -19.54 8.53
N ASP A 74 -4.53 -19.80 8.19
CA ASP A 74 -5.39 -20.70 8.96
C ASP A 74 -5.11 -22.19 8.65
N GLU A 75 -5.87 -23.10 9.29
CA GLU A 75 -5.74 -24.55 9.10
C GLU A 75 -6.09 -25.00 7.66
N GLU A 76 -6.83 -24.19 6.90
CA GLU A 76 -7.18 -24.44 5.50
C GLU A 76 -6.14 -23.84 4.53
N GLY A 77 -5.10 -23.18 5.05
CA GLY A 77 -4.05 -22.54 4.27
C GLY A 77 -4.43 -21.18 3.70
N LYS A 78 -5.52 -20.56 4.16
CA LYS A 78 -5.92 -19.21 3.72
C LYS A 78 -5.21 -18.17 4.56
N SER A 79 -4.64 -17.17 3.91
CA SER A 79 -3.95 -16.04 4.57
C SER A 79 -4.95 -14.99 5.02
N TRP A 80 -4.75 -14.43 6.22
CA TRP A 80 -5.63 -13.43 6.84
C TRP A 80 -4.85 -12.17 7.24
N PHE A 81 -5.55 -11.05 7.29
CA PHE A 81 -5.01 -9.80 7.81
C PHE A 81 -6.01 -9.12 8.74
N ARG A 82 -5.51 -8.18 9.55
CA ARG A 82 -6.31 -7.25 10.34
C ARG A 82 -5.88 -5.83 10.07
N ALA A 83 -6.83 -4.92 9.90
CA ALA A 83 -6.59 -3.49 9.74
C ALA A 83 -7.52 -2.68 10.64
N VAL A 84 -7.02 -1.60 11.23
CA VAL A 84 -7.82 -0.65 12.00
C VAL A 84 -7.74 0.72 11.35
N LEU A 85 -8.75 1.03 10.54
CA LEU A 85 -8.87 2.29 9.81
C LEU A 85 -9.50 3.37 10.69
N VAL A 86 -9.24 4.64 10.36
CA VAL A 86 -9.68 5.78 11.17
C VAL A 86 -10.50 6.74 10.33
N SER A 87 -11.64 7.20 10.86
CA SER A 87 -12.47 8.22 10.22
C SER A 87 -11.92 9.63 10.45
N ALA A 88 -12.47 10.62 9.76
CA ALA A 88 -12.11 12.03 9.98
C ALA A 88 -12.42 12.55 11.40
N THR A 89 -13.33 11.88 12.13
CA THR A 89 -13.69 12.20 13.53
C THR A 89 -12.80 11.47 14.54
N GLY A 90 -11.90 10.59 14.09
CA GLY A 90 -11.04 9.77 14.94
C GLY A 90 -11.68 8.46 15.42
N GLU A 91 -12.84 8.10 14.89
CA GLU A 91 -13.48 6.81 15.16
C GLU A 91 -12.73 5.70 14.43
N LYS A 92 -12.68 4.52 15.04
CA LYS A 92 -11.94 3.37 14.52
C LYS A 92 -12.89 2.33 13.94
N CYS A 93 -12.55 1.81 12.76
CA CYS A 93 -13.18 0.61 12.21
C CYS A 93 -12.14 -0.48 12.08
N GLU A 94 -12.41 -1.61 12.71
CA GLU A 94 -11.59 -2.81 12.60
C GLU A 94 -12.15 -3.73 11.54
N THR A 95 -11.26 -4.25 10.71
CA THR A 95 -11.53 -5.23 9.66
C THR A 95 -10.58 -6.39 9.85
N GLU A 96 -11.10 -7.60 9.80
CA GLU A 96 -10.34 -8.84 9.68
C GLU A 96 -10.93 -9.61 8.49
N ASP A 97 -10.10 -9.95 7.51
CA ASP A 97 -10.55 -10.61 6.28
C ASP A 97 -9.41 -11.40 5.61
N PHE A 98 -9.75 -12.13 4.54
CA PHE A 98 -8.81 -12.83 3.70
C PHE A 98 -7.85 -11.85 3.02
N LEU A 99 -6.58 -12.25 2.89
CA LEU A 99 -5.56 -11.44 2.25
C LEU A 99 -5.91 -11.05 0.80
N ASP A 100 -6.63 -11.92 0.09
CA ASP A 100 -7.11 -11.68 -1.27
C ASP A 100 -8.10 -10.50 -1.37
N SER A 101 -8.72 -10.10 -0.26
CA SER A 101 -9.63 -8.94 -0.18
C SER A 101 -8.90 -7.62 0.14
N LEU A 102 -7.62 -7.66 0.50
CA LEU A 102 -6.83 -6.45 0.77
C LEU A 102 -6.78 -5.47 -0.43
N PRO A 103 -6.61 -5.92 -1.69
CA PRO A 103 -6.68 -5.03 -2.86
C PRO A 103 -8.05 -4.35 -3.03
N GLU A 104 -9.15 -4.97 -2.57
CA GLU A 104 -10.49 -4.38 -2.70
C GLU A 104 -10.65 -3.13 -1.81
N MET A 105 -9.89 -3.06 -0.71
CA MET A 105 -9.84 -1.88 0.16
C MET A 105 -8.99 -0.75 -0.44
N LEU A 106 -8.13 -1.02 -1.43
CA LEU A 106 -7.22 -0.04 -2.01
C LEU A 106 -7.95 0.86 -3.02
N VAL A 107 -8.32 2.06 -2.59
CA VAL A 107 -9.09 3.03 -3.40
C VAL A 107 -8.24 4.14 -4.01
N GLY A 108 -6.96 4.24 -3.65
CA GLY A 108 -6.08 5.30 -4.15
C GLY A 108 -4.61 4.87 -4.20
N ILE A 109 -3.96 5.19 -5.31
CA ILE A 109 -2.54 4.95 -5.55
C ILE A 109 -1.96 6.25 -6.13
N GLU A 110 -1.15 6.95 -5.35
CA GLU A 110 -0.62 8.26 -5.71
C GLU A 110 0.90 8.24 -5.70
N LEU A 111 1.53 8.60 -6.82
CA LEU A 111 2.97 8.86 -6.85
C LEU A 111 3.24 10.25 -6.25
N VAL A 112 3.85 10.28 -5.06
CA VAL A 112 4.02 11.52 -4.29
C VAL A 112 5.43 12.09 -4.35
N ASP A 113 6.44 11.25 -4.62
CA ASP A 113 7.81 11.69 -4.80
C ASP A 113 8.63 10.77 -5.72
N ILE A 114 9.64 11.33 -6.38
CA ILE A 114 10.63 10.60 -7.17
C ILE A 114 12.01 11.19 -6.89
N GLN A 115 12.94 10.36 -6.44
CA GLN A 115 14.33 10.73 -6.19
C GLN A 115 15.26 9.82 -7.00
N THR A 116 16.36 10.37 -7.51
CA THR A 116 17.40 9.54 -8.12
C THR A 116 18.13 8.76 -7.04
N GLU A 117 18.42 7.49 -7.29
CA GLU A 117 19.26 6.68 -6.40
C GLU A 117 20.74 7.06 -6.62
N ASP A 118 21.49 7.23 -5.52
CA ASP A 118 22.93 7.57 -5.56
C ASP A 118 23.81 6.37 -5.98
#